data_AF-A0A8S3IK87-F1
#
_entry.id   AF-A0A8S3IK87-F1
#
_cell.length_a   1.000
_cell.length_b   1.000
_cell.length_c   1.000
_cell.angle_alpha   90.00
_cell.angle_beta   90.00
_cell.angle_gamma   90.00
#
_symmetry.space_group_name_H-M   'P 1'
#
loop_
_entity.id
_entity.type
_entity.pdbx_description
1 polymer ?
#
loop_
_entity_poly.entity_id
_entity_poly.type
_entity_poly.pdbx_seq_one_letter_code
_entity_poly.pdbx_strand_id
1 'polypeptide(L)'
;MNYRISQLEIFPDELFLHLFSYIPPIDIYYAWHDLNCRISAIIRSIRISFDLIENSNENIRALDYFSKQIVFLRSSVSNEKLDFRNFPNLCSLIIDTKLTKEQLDSIQSSY
;
A
#
# COMPACT_ATOMS: atom_id res chain seq x y z
N MET A 1 -9.60 -36.96 -7.54
CA MET A 1 -9.28 -35.78 -8.37
C MET A 1 -7.82 -35.43 -8.15
N ASN A 2 -6.98 -35.50 -9.18
CA ASN A 2 -5.59 -35.04 -9.08
C ASN A 2 -5.58 -33.51 -9.18
N TYR A 3 -5.52 -32.83 -8.05
CA TYR A 3 -5.23 -31.40 -8.03
C TYR A 3 -3.78 -31.21 -8.49
N ARG A 4 -3.57 -30.73 -9.71
CA ARG A 4 -2.26 -30.21 -10.10
C ARG A 4 -2.07 -28.91 -9.32
N ILE A 5 -1.17 -28.96 -8.35
CA ILE A 5 -0.69 -27.78 -7.62
C ILE A 5 -0.16 -26.79 -8.66
N SER A 6 -0.59 -25.53 -8.58
CA SER A 6 -0.14 -24.50 -9.51
C SER A 6 1.36 -24.27 -9.31
N GLN A 7 2.12 -24.06 -10.39
CA GLN A 7 3.55 -23.73 -10.27
C GLN A 7 3.77 -22.43 -9.47
N LEU A 8 2.82 -21.50 -9.49
CA LEU A 8 2.81 -20.32 -8.63
C LEU A 8 2.76 -20.67 -7.14
N GLU A 9 2.10 -21.78 -6.77
CA GLU A 9 2.03 -22.24 -5.37
C GLU A 9 3.32 -22.89 -4.89
N ILE A 10 4.22 -23.27 -5.81
CA ILE A 10 5.53 -23.86 -5.50
C ILE A 10 6.63 -22.78 -5.50
N PHE A 11 6.39 -21.65 -6.15
CA PHE A 11 7.37 -20.58 -6.29
C PHE A 11 7.75 -19.97 -4.92
N PRO A 12 9.04 -19.90 -4.52
CA PRO A 12 9.46 -19.47 -3.18
C PRO A 12 8.94 -18.09 -2.72
N ASP A 13 8.66 -17.94 -1.42
CA ASP A 13 8.18 -16.69 -0.81
C ASP A 13 9.21 -15.56 -0.99
N GLU A 14 10.51 -15.85 -0.84
CA GLU A 14 11.59 -14.88 -0.96
C GLU A 14 11.67 -14.27 -2.36
N LEU A 15 11.33 -15.05 -3.38
CA LEU A 15 11.30 -14.57 -4.76
C LEU A 15 10.07 -13.70 -5.02
N PHE A 16 8.92 -13.99 -4.41
CA PHE A 16 7.77 -13.08 -4.45
C PHE A 16 8.08 -11.76 -3.73
N LEU A 17 8.69 -11.80 -2.55
CA LEU A 17 9.11 -10.61 -1.82
C LEU A 17 10.07 -9.76 -2.67
N HIS A 18 11.04 -10.40 -3.31
CA HIS A 18 11.96 -9.73 -4.20
C HIS A 18 11.24 -9.14 -5.42
N LEU A 19 10.35 -9.89 -6.07
CA LEU A 19 9.56 -9.41 -7.21
C LEU A 19 8.72 -8.19 -6.84
N PHE A 20 7.95 -8.28 -5.75
CA PHE A 20 7.07 -7.20 -5.29
C PHE A 20 7.83 -5.93 -4.90
N SER A 21 9.12 -6.02 -4.54
CA SER A 21 9.94 -4.83 -4.27
C SER A 21 10.16 -3.94 -5.50
N TYR A 22 9.94 -4.45 -6.71
CA TYR A 22 10.08 -3.70 -7.97
C TYR A 22 8.75 -3.32 -8.61
N ILE A 23 7.62 -3.77 -8.05
CA ILE A 23 6.30 -3.53 -8.63
C ILE A 23 5.61 -2.40 -7.86
N PRO A 24 5.03 -1.40 -8.55
CA PRO A 24 4.24 -0.37 -7.89
C PRO A 24 3.12 -0.97 -7.03
N PRO A 25 2.84 -0.42 -5.84
CA PRO A 25 1.81 -0.97 -4.95
C PRO A 25 0.45 -1.12 -5.62
N ILE A 26 0.07 -0.15 -6.45
CA ILE A 26 -1.20 -0.22 -7.17
C ILE A 26 -1.30 -1.46 -8.08
N ASP A 27 -0.22 -1.81 -8.77
CA ASP A 27 -0.18 -2.98 -9.64
C ASP A 27 -0.21 -4.26 -8.82
N ILE A 28 0.45 -4.27 -7.65
CA ILE A 28 0.35 -5.38 -6.68
C ILE A 28 -1.10 -5.57 -6.24
N TYR A 29 -1.78 -4.49 -5.87
CA TYR A 29 -3.18 -4.53 -5.49
C TYR A 29 -4.04 -5.08 -6.63
N TYR A 30 -3.92 -4.58 -7.86
CA TYR A 30 -4.76 -5.06 -8.95
C TYR A 30 -4.51 -6.51 -9.36
N ALA A 31 -3.25 -6.91 -9.46
CA ALA A 31 -2.92 -8.23 -10.01
C ALA A 31 -2.98 -9.34 -8.96
N TRP A 32 -2.83 -9.01 -7.66
CA TRP A 32 -2.59 -10.03 -6.63
C TRP A 32 -3.50 -9.92 -5.39
N HIS A 33 -4.35 -8.89 -5.31
CA HIS A 33 -5.34 -8.80 -4.24
C HIS A 33 -6.30 -10.01 -4.28
N ASP A 34 -6.53 -10.60 -3.11
CA ASP A 34 -7.40 -11.75 -2.90
C ASP A 34 -7.13 -12.99 -3.78
N LEU A 35 -5.92 -13.14 -4.33
CA LEU A 35 -5.56 -14.31 -5.13
C LEU A 35 -5.61 -15.61 -4.33
N ASN A 36 -4.91 -15.64 -3.18
CA ASN A 36 -4.97 -16.70 -2.18
C ASN A 36 -4.31 -16.23 -0.86
N CYS A 37 -4.56 -16.97 0.22
CA CYS A 37 -4.09 -16.61 1.56
C CYS A 37 -2.56 -16.50 1.68
N ARG A 38 -1.79 -17.32 0.95
CA ARG A 38 -0.33 -17.29 0.98
C ARG A 38 0.21 -16.01 0.34
N ILE A 39 -0.25 -15.67 -0.86
CA ILE A 39 0.13 -14.41 -1.53
C ILE A 39 -0.31 -13.21 -0.69
N SER A 40 -1.52 -13.24 -0.12
CA SER A 40 -1.95 -12.18 0.80
C SER A 40 -1.04 -12.04 2.02
N ALA A 41 -0.53 -13.15 2.58
CA ALA A 41 0.41 -13.11 3.70
C ALA A 41 1.77 -12.51 3.28
N ILE A 42 2.28 -12.89 2.11
CA ILE A 42 3.51 -12.33 1.55
C ILE A 42 3.35 -10.83 1.36
N ILE A 43 2.28 -10.39 0.68
CA ILE A 43 2.00 -8.97 0.45
C ILE A 43 1.90 -8.21 1.78
N ARG A 44 1.22 -8.77 2.79
CA ARG A 44 1.13 -8.15 4.14
C ARG A 44 2.47 -8.00 4.85
N SER A 45 3.50 -8.73 4.45
CA SER A 45 4.83 -8.67 5.07
C SER A 45 5.76 -7.63 4.45
N ILE A 46 5.42 -7.08 3.28
CA ILE A 46 6.27 -6.08 2.61
C ILE A 46 6.07 -4.68 3.20
N ARG A 47 7.11 -3.87 3.17
CA ARG A 47 7.04 -2.43 3.45
C ARG A 47 6.85 -1.67 2.14
N ILE A 48 6.00 -0.66 2.16
CA ILE A 48 5.54 0.01 0.94
C ILE A 48 5.91 1.49 0.95
N SER A 49 6.47 1.92 -0.17
CA SER A 49 6.48 3.32 -0.57
C SER A 49 5.33 3.54 -1.54
N PHE A 50 4.42 4.46 -1.21
CA PHE A 50 3.21 4.72 -1.99
C PHE A 50 3.21 6.14 -2.53
N ASP A 51 3.05 6.28 -3.85
CA ASP A 51 2.91 7.56 -4.52
C ASP A 51 1.46 7.75 -4.98
N LEU A 52 0.74 8.66 -4.32
CA LEU A 52 -0.62 9.05 -4.68
C LEU A 52 -0.58 10.21 -5.68
N ILE A 53 -0.50 9.87 -6.98
CA ILE A 53 -0.36 10.82 -8.09
C ILE A 53 -1.72 11.25 -8.66
N GLU A 54 -2.74 10.41 -8.54
CA GLU A 54 -4.10 10.66 -9.05
C GLU A 54 -5.14 10.33 -7.97
N ASN A 55 -6.19 11.14 -7.85
CA ASN A 55 -7.29 10.90 -6.90
C ASN A 55 -8.38 10.02 -7.51
N SER A 56 -7.98 8.84 -7.99
CA SER A 56 -8.89 7.82 -8.53
C SER A 56 -9.37 6.89 -7.40
N ASN A 57 -10.58 6.33 -7.53
CA ASN A 57 -11.11 5.37 -6.55
C ASN A 57 -10.17 4.17 -6.39
N GLU A 58 -9.52 3.81 -7.49
CA GLU A 58 -8.53 2.78 -7.62
C GLU A 58 -7.32 3.02 -6.71
N ASN A 59 -6.74 4.23 -6.78
CA ASN A 59 -5.63 4.62 -5.94
C ASN A 59 -6.01 4.68 -4.46
N ILE A 60 -7.21 5.19 -4.16
CA ILE A 60 -7.70 5.26 -2.77
C ILE A 60 -7.88 3.86 -2.18
N ARG A 61 -8.45 2.92 -2.93
CA ARG A 61 -8.59 1.53 -2.46
C ARG A 61 -7.24 0.85 -2.22
N ALA A 62 -6.28 1.05 -3.13
CA ALA A 62 -4.94 0.51 -2.95
C ALA A 62 -4.24 1.14 -1.73
N LEU A 63 -4.36 2.45 -1.56
CA LEU A 63 -3.85 3.19 -0.40
C LEU A 63 -4.42 2.65 0.91
N ASP A 64 -5.74 2.47 0.98
CA ASP A 64 -6.42 1.93 2.16
C ASP A 64 -6.00 0.49 2.46
N TYR A 65 -5.90 -0.35 1.43
CA TYR A 65 -5.46 -1.74 1.55
C TYR A 65 -4.06 -1.83 2.15
N PHE A 66 -3.14 -0.97 1.70
CA PHE A 66 -1.75 -0.95 2.15
C PHE A 66 -1.48 -0.04 3.36
N SER A 67 -2.51 0.58 3.94
CA SER A 67 -2.40 1.58 5.00
C SER A 67 -1.42 1.19 6.13
N LYS A 68 -1.45 -0.06 6.56
CA LYS A 68 -0.57 -0.60 7.62
C LYS A 68 0.85 -0.94 7.15
N GLN A 69 1.10 -1.09 5.85
CA GLN A 69 2.42 -1.41 5.28
C GLN A 69 3.17 -0.17 4.78
N ILE A 70 2.45 0.94 4.59
CA ILE A 70 3.02 2.19 4.09
C ILE A 70 3.99 2.77 5.11
N VAL A 71 5.24 2.90 4.70
CA VAL A 71 6.33 3.55 5.45
C VAL A 71 6.72 4.90 4.87
N PHE A 72 6.44 5.09 3.57
CA PHE A 72 6.63 6.34 2.87
C PHE A 72 5.37 6.63 2.05
N LEU A 73 4.83 7.84 2.19
CA LEU A 73 3.71 8.32 1.39
C LEU A 73 4.10 9.64 0.74
N ARG A 74 3.98 9.69 -0.60
CA ARG A 74 3.94 10.97 -1.32
C ARG A 74 2.54 11.20 -1.84
N SER A 75 2.00 12.39 -1.61
CA SER A 75 0.71 12.79 -2.17
C SER A 75 0.88 14.03 -3.03
N SER A 76 0.61 13.88 -4.33
CA SER A 76 0.63 14.98 -5.30
C SER A 76 -0.78 15.52 -5.60
N VAL A 77 -1.80 14.97 -4.95
CA VAL A 77 -3.21 15.35 -5.12
C VAL A 77 -3.78 15.89 -3.83
N SER A 78 -4.70 16.85 -3.94
CA SER A 78 -5.50 17.24 -2.80
C SER A 78 -6.53 16.13 -2.52
N ASN A 79 -6.44 15.53 -1.34
CA ASN A 79 -7.44 14.61 -0.84
C ASN A 79 -7.83 14.97 0.59
N GLU A 80 -8.86 15.79 0.73
CA GLU A 80 -9.34 16.32 2.01
C GLU A 80 -9.78 15.22 3.00
N LYS A 81 -10.12 14.02 2.50
CA LYS A 81 -10.58 12.89 3.32
C LYS A 81 -9.45 12.02 3.86
N LEU A 82 -8.22 12.27 3.44
CA LEU A 82 -7.09 11.42 3.79
C LEU A 82 -6.66 11.74 5.24
N ASP A 83 -6.92 10.79 6.13
CA ASP A 83 -6.52 10.84 7.54
C ASP A 83 -5.18 10.11 7.74
N PHE A 84 -4.14 10.85 8.10
CA PHE A 84 -2.80 10.27 8.23
C PHE A 84 -2.65 9.30 9.41
N ARG A 85 -3.60 9.30 10.36
CA ARG A 85 -3.62 8.36 11.50
C ARG A 85 -3.87 6.92 11.06
N ASN A 86 -4.39 6.71 9.85
CA ASN A 86 -4.60 5.39 9.27
C ASN A 86 -3.29 4.71 8.85
N PHE A 87 -2.16 5.43 8.82
CA PHE A 87 -0.85 4.91 8.41
C PHE A 87 0.09 4.80 9.62
N PRO A 88 -0.09 3.79 10.50
CA PRO A 88 0.63 3.70 11.78
C PRO A 88 2.15 3.50 11.64
N ASN A 89 2.61 3.09 10.46
CA ASN A 89 4.03 2.83 10.17
C ASN A 89 4.65 3.92 9.28
N LEU A 90 3.94 5.04 9.05
CA LEU A 90 4.40 6.13 8.21
C LEU A 90 5.61 6.82 8.85
N CYS A 91 6.78 6.66 8.24
CA CYS A 91 8.03 7.28 8.69
C CYS A 91 8.36 8.57 7.93
N SER A 92 7.83 8.72 6.71
CA SER A 92 8.11 9.86 5.85
C SER A 92 6.89 10.22 5.02
N LEU A 93 6.57 11.51 4.99
CA LEU A 93 5.42 12.07 4.30
C LEU A 93 5.87 13.24 3.42
N ILE A 94 5.56 13.18 2.14
CA ILE A 94 5.73 14.30 1.20
C ILE A 94 4.37 14.69 0.67
N ILE A 95 4.02 15.96 0.78
CA ILE A 95 2.77 16.51 0.25
C ILE A 95 3.13 17.63 -0.70
N ASP A 96 2.87 17.44 -2.00
CA ASP A 96 3.15 18.45 -3.02
C ASP A 96 2.03 19.51 -3.10
N THR A 97 0.96 19.33 -2.32
CA THR A 97 -0.23 20.19 -2.28
C THR A 97 -0.38 20.88 -0.91
N LYS A 98 -1.33 21.83 -0.81
CA LYS A 98 -1.62 22.48 0.46
C LYS A 98 -2.46 21.56 1.34
N LEU A 99 -1.98 21.28 2.55
CA LEU A 99 -2.70 20.51 3.57
C LEU A 99 -3.95 21.26 4.07
N THR A 100 -5.02 20.52 4.34
CA THR A 100 -6.14 21.03 5.13
C THR A 100 -5.76 21.12 6.61
N LYS A 101 -6.53 21.87 7.40
CA LYS A 101 -6.31 21.97 8.84
C LYS A 101 -6.42 20.60 9.53
N GLU A 102 -7.43 19.81 9.18
CA GLU A 102 -7.65 18.47 9.73
C GLU A 102 -6.47 17.53 9.44
N GLN A 103 -5.94 17.60 8.22
CA GLN A 103 -4.77 16.82 7.83
C GLN A 103 -3.52 17.23 8.60
N LEU A 104 -3.32 18.55 8.77
CA LEU A 104 -2.22 19.08 9.57
C LEU A 104 -2.34 18.63 11.04
N ASP A 105 -3.54 18.69 11.61
CA ASP A 105 -3.83 18.20 12.96
C ASP A 105 -3.58 16.69 13.08
N SER A 106 -3.87 15.90 12.03
CA SER A 106 -3.64 14.45 12.02
C SER A 106 -2.16 14.04 11.98
N ILE A 107 -1.27 14.95 11.56
CA ILE A 107 0.18 14.79 11.61
C ILE A 107 0.72 15.23 12.98
N GLN A 108 0.15 16.31 13.54
CA GLN A 108 0.63 16.93 14.77
C GLN A 108 0.10 16.29 16.05
N SER A 109 -0.94 15.47 15.97
CA SER A 109 -1.55 14.79 17.12
C SER A 109 -0.69 13.63 17.62
N SER A 110 0.49 13.95 18.12
CA SER A 110 1.39 13.06 18.88
C SER A 110 2.41 13.90 19.67
N TYR A 111 1.94 14.70 20.64
CA TYR A 111 2.72 15.14 21.81
C TYR A 111 1.82 15.27 23.03
#